data_AF-A0A8I1U4S9-F1
#
_entry.id   AF-A0A8I1U4S9-F1
#
_cell.length_a   1.000
_cell.length_b   1.000
_cell.length_c   1.000
_cell.angle_alpha   90.00
_cell.angle_beta   90.00
_cell.angle_gamma   90.00
#
_symmetry.space_group_name_H-M   'P 1'
#
loop_
_entity.id
_entity.type
_entity.pdbx_description
1 polymer ?
#
loop_
_entity_poly.entity_id
_entity_poly.type
_entity_poly.pdbx_seq_one_letter_code
_entity_poly.pdbx_strand_id
1 'polypeptide(L)'
;MIVSGPAADAELNSVKPADVEDAGLSSFDYLRLGDEDFERLIYALAKRSAPGGMNRTWDDAAHMVRGADAGRDVLLTNRSAAAGIVQCKRLESHMSLPAVFREIAKLILFAEANGDIRFDTKLRYLLAVALDPAGTVVDFFARRAEVEPLKEAEIRAAAREVRDTYATFEGWDDDRVETLVMEAMPLLELHLLRPTDLDEWLGREPSVSTTFFRQRVVVDNEIVNDGFASIHKVLSGLVGDVKSLAPVTDEDLKVLRELIEGTPEDHRVNIGIAMLFGFPREMFASSVDLKERAERLARVLREITDDYTDWVFALARTKADEICNGAEAAYAPPIARLMPAHFLSLVAKECLNTALSSKVMSEIAAKVFGDPVFDSDEARLAEVRRTSLADWTRYLAGDFTQLMGNSEDVAFKRAIIAQGLVGIQTPQDIEHALDDGLNLLKPKMLAAADALRSTCKHKTSVVLTGTRAMDSEGAIKRLADTVRALDALKNVK
;
A
#
# COMPACT_ATOMS: atom_id res chain seq x y z
N MET A 1 11.49 -6.77 -9.98
CA MET A 1 10.81 -7.93 -9.34
C MET A 1 9.54 -7.41 -8.70
N ILE A 2 8.37 -7.77 -9.23
CA ILE A 2 7.09 -7.28 -8.71
C ILE A 2 6.80 -8.06 -7.44
N VAL A 3 6.99 -7.42 -6.29
CA VAL A 3 6.58 -7.99 -5.01
C VAL A 3 5.05 -7.92 -4.98
N SER A 4 4.41 -9.09 -4.91
CA SER A 4 2.96 -9.24 -4.85
C SER A 4 2.37 -8.57 -3.60
N GLY A 5 1.14 -8.04 -3.73
CA GLY A 5 0.38 -7.33 -2.69
C GLY A 5 0.42 -7.86 -1.25
N PRO A 6 0.46 -9.19 -0.98
CA PRO A 6 0.47 -9.68 0.40
C PRO A 6 1.70 -9.28 1.23
N ALA A 7 2.87 -9.11 0.61
CA ALA A 7 4.10 -8.73 1.29
C ALA A 7 4.17 -7.22 1.56
N ALA A 8 3.55 -6.40 0.69
CA ALA A 8 3.41 -4.96 0.90
C ALA A 8 2.40 -4.65 2.02
N ASP A 9 1.33 -5.43 2.13
CA ASP A 9 0.31 -5.27 3.17
C ASP A 9 0.79 -5.76 4.55
N ALA A 10 1.66 -6.78 4.59
CA ALA A 10 2.33 -7.20 5.82
C ALA A 10 3.30 -6.13 6.35
N GLU A 11 4.02 -5.46 5.45
CA GLU A 11 4.97 -4.39 5.76
C GLU A 11 4.26 -3.11 6.23
N LEU A 12 3.07 -2.79 5.70
CA LEU A 12 2.24 -1.69 6.17
C LEU A 12 1.64 -1.94 7.56
N ASN A 13 1.25 -3.18 7.87
CA ASN A 13 0.65 -3.53 9.16
C ASN A 13 1.68 -3.72 10.29
N SER A 14 2.97 -3.86 9.97
CA SER A 14 4.04 -3.89 10.98
C SER A 14 4.48 -2.49 11.44
N VAL A 15 4.04 -1.41 10.77
CA VAL A 15 4.35 -0.03 11.17
C VAL A 15 3.39 0.38 12.29
N LYS A 16 3.88 0.34 13.53
CA LYS A 16 3.19 1.00 14.65
C LYS A 16 3.28 2.53 14.46
N PRO A 17 2.20 3.28 14.75
CA PRO A 17 2.30 4.72 14.87
C PRO A 17 3.25 5.02 16.04
N ALA A 18 4.35 5.72 15.79
CA ALA A 18 5.17 6.25 16.85
C ALA A 18 4.51 7.55 17.34
N ASP A 19 3.74 7.46 18.42
CA ASP A 19 3.54 8.60 19.32
C ASP A 19 4.84 8.78 20.12
N VAL A 20 5.87 9.31 19.48
CA VAL A 20 7.09 9.79 20.15
C VAL A 20 7.59 10.96 19.31
N GLU A 21 7.80 12.11 19.94
CA GLU A 21 8.66 13.15 19.40
C GLU A 21 10.05 12.51 19.16
N ASP A 22 10.32 12.06 17.93
CA ASP A 22 11.62 11.48 17.57
C ASP A 22 12.66 12.61 17.52
N ALA A 23 13.29 12.86 18.67
CA ALA A 23 14.53 13.60 18.72
C ALA A 23 15.66 12.68 18.20
N GLY A 24 16.08 12.86 16.94
CA GLY A 24 17.21 12.14 16.35
C GLY A 24 17.22 12.15 14.82
N LEU A 25 18.40 11.87 14.23
CA LEU A 25 18.51 11.58 12.79
C LEU A 25 17.63 10.36 12.46
N SER A 26 16.81 10.48 11.43
CA SER A 26 15.99 9.37 10.93
C SER A 26 16.91 8.28 10.38
N SER A 27 16.91 7.10 10.97
CA SER A 27 17.77 5.99 10.55
C SER A 27 17.27 5.33 9.26
N PHE A 28 18.19 4.94 8.39
CA PHE A 28 17.88 4.18 7.18
C PHE A 28 17.96 2.67 7.45
N ASP A 29 17.00 1.91 6.92
CA ASP A 29 17.01 0.45 7.05
C ASP A 29 17.80 -0.21 5.91
N TYR A 30 19.12 -0.34 6.13
CA TYR A 30 20.06 -0.90 5.15
C TYR A 30 19.82 -2.38 4.86
N LEU A 31 19.18 -3.13 5.76
CA LEU A 31 18.92 -4.56 5.57
C LEU A 31 17.85 -4.83 4.51
N ARG A 32 17.04 -3.82 4.16
CA ARG A 32 16.07 -3.89 3.04
C ARG A 32 16.71 -3.85 1.67
N LEU A 33 17.96 -3.40 1.56
CA LEU A 33 18.72 -3.46 0.31
C LEU A 33 19.21 -4.89 0.05
N GLY A 34 19.33 -5.30 -1.21
CA GLY A 34 20.11 -6.49 -1.55
C GLY A 34 21.62 -6.25 -1.33
N ASP A 35 22.42 -7.30 -1.27
CA ASP A 35 23.90 -7.19 -1.12
C ASP A 35 24.50 -6.26 -2.18
N GLU A 36 24.16 -6.48 -3.45
CA GLU A 36 24.63 -5.67 -4.59
C GLU A 36 24.10 -4.22 -4.53
N ASP A 37 22.89 -3.99 -4.01
CA ASP A 37 22.33 -2.65 -3.88
C ASP A 37 22.98 -1.88 -2.72
N PHE A 38 23.38 -2.56 -1.65
CA PHE A 38 24.17 -1.97 -0.57
C PHE A 38 25.58 -1.58 -1.04
N GLU A 39 26.24 -2.44 -1.83
CA GLU A 39 27.52 -2.09 -2.48
C GLU A 39 27.39 -0.86 -3.38
N ARG A 40 26.33 -0.80 -4.21
CA ARG A 40 26.05 0.34 -5.08
C ARG A 40 25.74 1.62 -4.31
N LEU A 41 25.06 1.53 -3.17
CA LEU A 41 24.81 2.66 -2.28
C LEU A 41 26.13 3.27 -1.80
N ILE A 42 27.02 2.43 -1.27
CA ILE A 42 28.32 2.85 -0.75
C ILE A 42 29.20 3.40 -1.88
N TYR A 43 29.19 2.77 -3.05
CA TYR A 43 29.82 3.31 -4.24
C TYR A 43 29.31 4.72 -4.60
N ALA A 44 27.99 4.92 -4.63
CA ALA A 44 27.39 6.20 -4.97
C ALA A 44 27.76 7.30 -3.96
N LEU A 45 27.82 6.97 -2.67
CA LEU A 45 28.27 7.86 -1.60
C LEU A 45 29.75 8.22 -1.77
N ALA A 46 30.63 7.21 -1.90
CA ALA A 46 32.07 7.40 -2.03
C ALA A 46 32.45 8.20 -3.29
N LYS A 47 31.67 8.09 -4.37
CA LYS A 47 31.88 8.91 -5.58
C LYS A 47 31.66 10.41 -5.32
N ARG A 48 30.75 10.75 -4.41
CA ARG A 48 30.32 12.14 -4.16
C ARG A 48 31.11 12.82 -3.06
N SER A 49 31.30 12.17 -1.92
CA SER A 49 31.90 12.79 -0.75
C SER A 49 32.63 11.75 0.11
N ALA A 50 33.19 12.20 1.24
CA ALA A 50 33.75 11.31 2.25
C ALA A 50 32.80 11.17 3.46
N PRO A 51 32.90 10.07 4.23
CA PRO A 51 32.18 9.91 5.49
C PRO A 51 32.38 11.09 6.45
N GLY A 52 31.48 11.22 7.43
CA GLY A 52 31.57 12.24 8.48
C GLY A 52 32.92 12.17 9.19
N GLY A 53 33.53 13.32 9.48
CA GLY A 53 34.82 13.38 10.17
C GLY A 53 36.04 12.91 9.37
N MET A 54 35.89 12.52 8.09
CA MET A 54 36.98 12.05 7.24
C MET A 54 37.27 13.00 6.08
N ASN A 55 38.56 13.27 5.82
CA ASN A 55 38.98 14.00 4.62
C ASN A 55 38.97 13.08 3.40
N ARG A 56 38.37 13.55 2.30
CA ARG A 56 38.39 12.87 1.01
C ARG A 56 39.80 12.92 0.40
N THR A 57 40.43 11.77 0.26
CA THR A 57 41.80 11.61 -0.27
C THR A 57 41.83 10.97 -1.67
N TRP A 58 40.66 10.75 -2.28
CA TRP A 58 40.46 10.12 -3.58
C TRP A 58 39.68 11.04 -4.53
N ASP A 59 39.97 10.98 -5.82
CA ASP A 59 39.27 11.75 -6.86
C ASP A 59 38.16 10.94 -7.54
N ASP A 60 38.31 9.62 -7.64
CA ASP A 60 37.32 8.74 -8.24
C ASP A 60 37.08 7.45 -7.43
N ALA A 61 35.96 6.79 -7.70
CA ALA A 61 35.59 5.50 -7.14
C ALA A 61 35.16 4.56 -8.27
N ALA A 62 35.49 3.27 -8.14
CA ALA A 62 35.09 2.21 -9.06
C ALA A 62 34.35 1.10 -8.31
N HIS A 63 33.17 0.73 -8.79
CA HIS A 63 32.42 -0.43 -8.31
C HIS A 63 32.96 -1.69 -9.00
N MET A 64 33.37 -2.69 -8.22
CA MET A 64 34.00 -3.89 -8.74
C MET A 64 32.95 -4.88 -9.24
N VAL A 65 32.70 -4.94 -10.57
CA VAL A 65 31.68 -5.83 -11.15
C VAL A 65 32.26 -7.23 -11.45
N ARG A 66 31.82 -8.22 -10.64
CA ARG A 66 31.86 -9.70 -10.79
C ARG A 66 33.16 -10.41 -11.18
N GLY A 67 33.53 -11.39 -10.35
CA GLY A 67 34.33 -12.56 -10.75
C GLY A 67 35.02 -13.29 -9.58
N ALA A 68 35.47 -12.56 -8.56
CA ALA A 68 36.11 -13.11 -7.38
C ALA A 68 35.75 -12.27 -6.15
N ASP A 69 35.27 -12.92 -5.09
CA ASP A 69 35.12 -12.36 -3.74
C ASP A 69 36.52 -12.07 -3.16
N ALA A 70 37.10 -10.96 -3.59
CA ALA A 70 38.49 -10.58 -3.30
C ALA A 70 38.63 -9.69 -2.05
N GLY A 71 37.59 -9.59 -1.21
CA GLY A 71 37.61 -8.68 -0.06
C GLY A 71 37.67 -7.19 -0.44
N ARG A 72 37.09 -6.82 -1.59
CA ARG A 72 36.90 -5.43 -2.02
C ARG A 72 35.69 -5.28 -2.92
N ASP A 73 34.82 -4.33 -2.60
CA ASP A 73 33.61 -4.05 -3.40
C ASP A 73 33.71 -2.70 -4.12
N VAL A 74 34.38 -1.72 -3.49
CA VAL A 74 34.65 -0.40 -4.09
C VAL A 74 36.13 -0.07 -3.99
N LEU A 75 36.74 0.30 -5.12
CA LEU A 75 38.10 0.82 -5.19
C LEU A 75 38.06 2.35 -5.23
N LEU A 76 38.75 3.01 -4.30
CA LEU A 76 38.94 4.46 -4.28
C LEU A 76 40.29 4.77 -4.90
N THR A 77 40.31 5.69 -5.88
CA THR A 77 41.54 6.05 -6.60
C THR A 77 41.85 7.52 -6.47
N ASN A 78 43.13 7.86 -6.52
CA ASN A 78 43.63 9.22 -6.60
C ASN A 78 44.65 9.28 -7.73
N ARG A 79 44.39 10.06 -8.79
CA ARG A 79 45.23 10.10 -10.00
C ARG A 79 45.50 8.70 -10.56
N SER A 80 44.46 7.88 -10.59
CA SER A 80 44.49 6.48 -11.07
C SER A 80 45.31 5.50 -10.22
N ALA A 81 45.86 5.90 -9.07
CA ALA A 81 46.47 5.00 -8.10
C ALA A 81 45.47 4.62 -6.99
N ALA A 82 45.57 3.40 -6.45
CA ALA A 82 44.73 2.96 -5.33
C ALA A 82 45.00 3.83 -4.09
N ALA A 83 43.97 4.53 -3.61
CA ALA A 83 44.02 5.40 -2.45
C ALA A 83 43.24 4.82 -1.25
N GLY A 84 42.30 3.92 -1.52
CA GLY A 84 41.58 3.19 -0.49
C GLY A 84 40.62 2.16 -1.07
N ILE A 85 40.02 1.40 -0.17
CA ILE A 85 39.11 0.31 -0.50
C ILE A 85 37.92 0.37 0.44
N VAL A 86 36.74 0.06 -0.07
CA VAL A 86 35.57 -0.20 0.74
C VAL A 86 35.15 -1.65 0.58
N GLN A 87 35.06 -2.36 1.70
CA GLN A 87 34.39 -3.65 1.80
C GLN A 87 33.02 -3.41 2.42
N CYS A 88 31.98 -3.84 1.72
CA CYS A 88 30.60 -3.80 2.15
C CYS A 88 30.22 -5.17 2.71
N LYS A 89 29.51 -5.18 3.84
CA LYS A 89 28.92 -6.40 4.42
C LYS A 89 27.50 -6.13 4.87
N ARG A 90 26.55 -6.63 4.07
CA ARG A 90 25.14 -6.70 4.45
C ARG A 90 24.86 -8.07 5.08
N LEU A 91 25.14 -8.19 6.38
CA LEU A 91 24.84 -9.39 7.16
C LEU A 91 23.60 -9.14 8.02
N GLU A 92 22.66 -10.10 8.02
CA GLU A 92 21.50 -10.07 8.93
C GLU A 92 21.90 -10.36 10.39
N SER A 93 23.09 -10.91 10.59
CA SER A 93 23.70 -11.15 11.90
C SER A 93 24.86 -10.20 12.16
N HIS A 94 25.09 -9.86 13.43
CA HIS A 94 26.25 -9.07 13.84
C HIS A 94 27.57 -9.66 13.34
N MET A 95 28.35 -8.87 12.60
CA MET A 95 29.65 -9.30 12.12
C MET A 95 30.61 -9.54 13.29
N SER A 96 31.29 -10.68 13.29
CA SER A 96 32.25 -11.06 14.33
C SER A 96 33.67 -10.60 14.00
N LEU A 97 34.53 -10.43 15.01
CA LEU A 97 35.93 -10.05 14.81
C LEU A 97 36.73 -11.06 13.95
N PRO A 98 36.57 -12.39 14.12
CA PRO A 98 37.17 -13.35 13.18
C PRO A 98 36.70 -13.17 11.73
N ALA A 99 35.44 -12.79 11.51
CA ALA A 99 34.97 -12.48 10.15
C ALA A 99 35.67 -11.25 9.57
N VAL A 100 35.93 -10.22 10.38
CA VAL A 100 36.69 -9.04 9.94
C VAL A 100 38.11 -9.42 9.51
N PHE A 101 38.80 -10.24 10.31
CA PHE A 101 40.16 -10.70 9.95
C PHE A 101 40.18 -11.50 8.66
N ARG A 102 39.17 -12.34 8.40
CA ARG A 102 39.04 -13.06 7.13
C ARG A 102 38.87 -12.12 5.95
N GLU A 103 38.06 -11.07 6.07
CA GLU A 103 37.88 -10.08 4.99
C GLU A 103 39.18 -9.30 4.71
N ILE A 104 39.89 -8.88 5.76
CA ILE A 104 41.18 -8.19 5.59
C ILE A 104 42.24 -9.13 4.99
N ALA A 105 42.31 -10.38 5.46
CA ALA A 105 43.23 -11.37 4.90
C ALA A 105 42.92 -11.65 3.43
N LYS A 106 41.63 -11.78 3.04
CA LYS A 106 41.22 -11.89 1.63
C LYS A 106 41.74 -10.73 0.81
N LEU A 107 41.51 -9.50 1.26
CA LEU A 107 42.00 -8.32 0.55
C LEU A 107 43.50 -8.41 0.30
N ILE A 108 44.30 -8.66 1.33
CA ILE A 108 45.76 -8.66 1.23
C ILE A 108 46.25 -9.75 0.29
N LEU A 109 45.74 -10.98 0.44
CA LEU A 109 46.18 -12.12 -0.35
C LEU A 109 45.76 -11.99 -1.82
N PHE A 110 44.56 -11.50 -2.11
CA PHE A 110 44.13 -11.26 -3.49
C PHE A 110 44.84 -10.05 -4.13
N ALA A 111 45.17 -9.01 -3.36
CA ALA A 111 45.99 -7.91 -3.83
C ALA A 111 47.39 -8.38 -4.28
N GLU A 112 48.01 -9.26 -3.49
CA GLU A 112 49.30 -9.88 -3.84
C GLU A 112 49.16 -10.78 -5.08
N ALA A 113 48.13 -11.63 -5.14
CA ALA A 113 47.93 -12.55 -6.25
C ALA A 113 47.63 -11.82 -7.58
N ASN A 114 46.88 -10.73 -7.54
CA ASN A 114 46.50 -9.95 -8.73
C ASN A 114 47.53 -8.87 -9.10
N GLY A 115 48.39 -8.46 -8.16
CA GLY A 115 49.41 -7.42 -8.35
C GLY A 115 48.85 -6.02 -8.58
N ASP A 116 47.60 -5.77 -8.19
CA ASP A 116 46.86 -4.55 -8.51
C ASP A 116 46.80 -3.53 -7.35
N ILE A 117 47.10 -3.96 -6.13
CA ILE A 117 47.20 -3.11 -4.95
C ILE A 117 48.52 -3.42 -4.26
N ARG A 118 49.29 -2.36 -3.99
CA ARG A 118 50.58 -2.46 -3.31
C ARG A 118 50.47 -1.91 -1.90
N PHE A 119 50.98 -2.66 -0.93
CA PHE A 119 51.11 -2.22 0.45
C PHE A 119 52.52 -1.68 0.70
N ASP A 120 52.92 -0.65 -0.06
CA ASP A 120 54.19 0.08 0.14
C ASP A 120 53.99 1.41 0.90
N THR A 121 52.75 1.86 0.96
CA THR A 121 52.29 3.09 1.61
C THR A 121 50.98 2.83 2.34
N LYS A 122 50.57 3.77 3.20
CA LYS A 122 49.31 3.61 3.95
C LYS A 122 48.13 3.59 3.00
N LEU A 123 47.33 2.54 3.05
CA LEU A 123 46.13 2.36 2.24
C LEU A 123 44.89 2.44 3.13
N ARG A 124 43.91 3.26 2.76
CA ARG A 124 42.67 3.34 3.52
C ARG A 124 41.79 2.12 3.31
N TYR A 125 41.29 1.53 4.38
CA TYR A 125 40.33 0.43 4.32
C TYR A 125 39.09 0.79 5.12
N LEU A 126 37.95 0.86 4.44
CA LEU A 126 36.66 1.14 5.05
C LEU A 126 35.84 -0.15 5.06
N LEU A 127 35.37 -0.57 6.23
CA LEU A 127 34.41 -1.65 6.37
C LEU A 127 33.02 -1.05 6.59
N ALA A 128 32.16 -1.11 5.58
CA ALA A 128 30.77 -0.66 5.66
C ALA A 128 29.86 -1.82 6.02
N VAL A 129 29.11 -1.68 7.12
CA VAL A 129 28.20 -2.72 7.62
C VAL A 129 26.77 -2.22 7.65
N ALA A 130 25.83 -3.05 7.18
CA ALA A 130 24.40 -2.71 7.15
C ALA A 130 23.73 -2.82 8.54
N LEU A 131 24.35 -3.54 9.46
CA LEU A 131 23.93 -3.73 10.85
C LEU A 131 25.14 -3.50 11.76
N ASP A 132 24.90 -2.96 12.96
CA ASP A 132 25.98 -2.80 13.95
C ASP A 132 26.71 -4.13 14.19
N PRO A 133 28.05 -4.15 14.16
CA PRO A 133 28.81 -5.38 14.35
C PRO A 133 28.87 -5.74 15.85
N ALA A 134 29.47 -6.88 16.17
CA ALA A 134 29.72 -7.23 17.57
C ALA A 134 30.60 -6.16 18.25
N GLY A 135 30.39 -5.91 19.55
CA GLY A 135 31.15 -4.89 20.30
C GLY A 135 32.67 -5.08 20.23
N THR A 136 33.14 -6.32 20.12
CA THR A 136 34.57 -6.64 19.91
C THR A 136 35.14 -6.11 18.59
N VAL A 137 34.31 -5.95 17.56
CA VAL A 137 34.69 -5.29 16.30
C VAL A 137 34.81 -3.79 16.52
N VAL A 138 33.81 -3.17 17.16
CA VAL A 138 33.83 -1.73 17.48
C VAL A 138 35.09 -1.39 18.31
N ASP A 139 35.36 -2.19 19.34
CA ASP A 139 36.57 -2.07 20.16
C ASP A 139 37.87 -2.19 19.36
N PHE A 140 37.94 -3.16 18.44
CA PHE A 140 39.11 -3.36 17.59
C PHE A 140 39.39 -2.15 16.69
N PHE A 141 38.36 -1.58 16.04
CA PHE A 141 38.56 -0.40 15.19
C PHE A 141 38.85 0.87 16.01
N ALA A 142 38.26 1.02 17.20
CA ALA A 142 38.49 2.19 18.07
C ALA A 142 39.84 2.16 18.80
N ARG A 143 40.30 0.97 19.23
CA ARG A 143 41.51 0.77 20.06
C ARG A 143 42.51 -0.17 19.42
N ARG A 144 42.64 -0.07 18.10
CA ARG A 144 43.43 -1.00 17.27
C ARG A 144 44.84 -1.25 17.80
N ALA A 145 45.57 -0.19 18.15
CA ALA A 145 46.96 -0.30 18.62
C ALA A 145 47.10 -1.15 19.89
N GLU A 146 46.05 -1.23 20.72
CA GLU A 146 46.02 -2.05 21.92
C GLU A 146 45.54 -3.48 21.62
N VAL A 147 44.56 -3.63 20.73
CA VAL A 147 43.87 -4.90 20.48
C VAL A 147 44.58 -5.78 19.45
N GLU A 148 45.14 -5.20 18.39
CA GLU A 148 45.78 -5.97 17.30
C GLU A 148 46.93 -6.88 17.78
N PRO A 149 47.87 -6.42 18.64
CA PRO A 149 48.94 -7.29 19.13
C PRO A 149 48.43 -8.48 19.97
N LEU A 150 47.25 -8.36 20.58
CA LEU A 150 46.61 -9.41 21.36
C LEU A 150 45.86 -10.43 20.48
N LYS A 151 45.76 -10.17 19.17
CA LYS A 151 44.97 -10.94 18.20
C LYS A 151 45.79 -11.55 17.08
N GLU A 152 47.11 -11.56 17.22
CA GLU A 152 48.04 -12.09 16.21
C GLU A 152 47.71 -13.55 15.82
N ALA A 153 47.41 -14.42 16.80
CA ALA A 153 47.08 -15.81 16.53
C ALA A 153 45.80 -15.96 15.69
N GLU A 154 44.77 -15.15 15.97
CA GLU A 154 43.53 -15.14 15.20
C GLU A 154 43.71 -14.54 13.80
N ILE A 155 44.56 -13.52 13.63
CA ILE A 155 44.89 -12.93 12.32
C ILE A 155 45.60 -13.96 11.43
N ARG A 156 46.59 -14.67 11.98
CA ARG A 156 47.29 -15.77 11.28
C ARG A 156 46.33 -16.90 10.91
N ALA A 157 45.44 -17.27 11.83
CA ALA A 157 44.42 -18.28 11.54
C ALA A 157 43.50 -17.86 10.39
N ALA A 158 43.09 -16.60 10.33
CA ALA A 158 42.28 -16.08 9.23
C ALA A 158 43.02 -16.13 7.89
N ALA A 159 44.33 -15.86 7.86
CA ALA A 159 45.15 -15.98 6.64
C ALA A 159 45.15 -17.41 6.09
N ARG A 160 45.36 -18.40 6.97
CA ARG A 160 45.32 -19.83 6.61
C ARG A 160 43.93 -20.26 6.13
N GLU A 161 42.87 -19.82 6.82
CA GLU A 161 41.49 -20.13 6.43
C GLU A 161 41.15 -19.58 5.04
N VAL A 162 41.57 -18.34 4.73
CA VAL A 162 41.39 -17.75 3.40
C VAL A 162 42.16 -18.55 2.35
N ARG A 163 43.42 -18.90 2.60
CA ARG A 163 44.19 -19.75 1.68
C ARG A 163 43.44 -21.05 1.37
N ASP A 164 42.95 -21.74 2.40
CA ASP A 164 42.28 -23.03 2.27
C ASP A 164 40.93 -22.91 1.54
N THR A 165 40.29 -21.75 1.62
CA THR A 165 38.97 -21.50 1.02
C THR A 165 39.03 -21.24 -0.48
N TYR A 166 40.08 -20.59 -0.99
CA TYR A 166 40.13 -20.12 -2.39
C TYR A 166 41.22 -20.82 -3.21
N ALA A 167 40.81 -21.45 -4.32
CA ALA A 167 41.70 -22.17 -5.24
C ALA A 167 42.84 -21.30 -5.82
N THR A 168 42.67 -19.97 -5.88
CA THR A 168 43.70 -19.02 -6.33
C THR A 168 45.02 -19.14 -5.55
N PHE A 169 44.95 -19.60 -4.29
CA PHE A 169 46.11 -19.71 -3.40
C PHE A 169 46.69 -21.13 -3.33
N GLU A 170 46.25 -22.03 -4.22
CA GLU A 170 46.80 -23.39 -4.29
C GLU A 170 48.33 -23.33 -4.50
N GLY A 171 49.07 -24.03 -3.65
CA GLY A 171 50.54 -24.05 -3.66
C GLY A 171 51.22 -22.94 -2.87
N TRP A 172 50.48 -22.05 -2.21
CA TRP A 172 51.05 -21.11 -1.23
C TRP A 172 51.15 -21.79 0.14
N ASP A 173 52.30 -21.73 0.80
CA ASP A 173 52.47 -22.29 2.15
C ASP A 173 51.90 -21.36 3.26
N ASP A 174 51.73 -21.92 4.47
CA ASP A 174 51.23 -21.19 5.65
C ASP A 174 52.10 -19.97 5.98
N ASP A 175 53.42 -20.17 5.99
CA ASP A 175 54.38 -19.12 6.37
C ASP A 175 54.27 -17.91 5.44
N ARG A 176 54.11 -18.14 4.13
CA ARG A 176 53.92 -17.09 3.12
C ARG A 176 52.65 -16.28 3.36
N VAL A 177 51.50 -16.94 3.48
CA VAL A 177 50.21 -16.23 3.62
C VAL A 177 50.14 -15.46 4.94
N GLU A 178 50.68 -16.04 6.02
CA GLU A 178 50.74 -15.36 7.30
C GLU A 178 51.67 -14.14 7.26
N THR A 179 52.85 -14.29 6.66
CA THR A 179 53.83 -13.19 6.57
C THR A 179 53.25 -12.01 5.80
N LEU A 180 52.64 -12.27 4.63
CA LEU A 180 52.00 -11.23 3.83
C LEU A 180 50.93 -10.47 4.60
N VAL A 181 50.04 -11.18 5.30
CA VAL A 181 48.97 -10.55 6.09
C VAL A 181 49.55 -9.74 7.25
N MET A 182 50.52 -10.29 7.98
CA MET A 182 51.12 -9.62 9.13
C MET A 182 51.95 -8.38 8.76
N GLU A 183 52.60 -8.37 7.60
CA GLU A 183 53.37 -7.22 7.11
C GLU A 183 52.47 -6.11 6.52
N ALA A 184 51.40 -6.49 5.82
CA ALA A 184 50.49 -5.51 5.19
C ALA A 184 49.47 -4.92 6.17
N MET A 185 49.05 -5.66 7.20
CA MET A 185 48.04 -5.21 8.17
C MET A 185 48.37 -3.83 8.78
N PRO A 186 49.59 -3.54 9.29
CA PRO A 186 49.94 -2.22 9.85
C PRO A 186 49.87 -1.05 8.85
N LEU A 187 49.89 -1.35 7.54
CA LEU A 187 49.82 -0.35 6.47
C LEU A 187 48.37 -0.01 6.10
N LEU A 188 47.38 -0.76 6.58
CA LEU A 188 45.98 -0.40 6.41
C LEU A 188 45.58 0.71 7.39
N GLU A 189 44.91 1.75 6.92
CA GLU A 189 44.21 2.72 7.75
C GLU A 189 42.75 2.27 7.89
N LEU A 190 42.45 1.51 8.95
CA LEU A 190 41.14 0.87 9.15
C LEU A 190 40.09 1.85 9.67
N HIS A 191 38.95 1.88 9.01
CA HIS A 191 37.77 2.66 9.40
C HIS A 191 36.52 1.78 9.34
N LEU A 192 35.66 1.90 10.36
CA LEU A 192 34.39 1.21 10.41
C LEU A 192 33.27 2.21 10.10
N LEU A 193 32.41 1.88 9.13
CA LEU A 193 31.21 2.64 8.82
C LEU A 193 29.99 1.85 9.29
N ARG A 194 29.44 2.25 10.44
CA ARG A 194 28.26 1.66 11.05
C ARG A 194 26.98 2.33 10.51
N PRO A 195 25.79 1.75 10.75
CA PRO A 195 24.53 2.36 10.32
C PRO A 195 24.41 3.84 10.71
N THR A 196 24.83 4.23 11.91
CA THR A 196 24.82 5.63 12.35
C THR A 196 25.71 6.54 11.52
N ASP A 197 26.88 6.06 11.10
CA ASP A 197 27.84 6.82 10.31
C ASP A 197 27.35 6.93 8.85
N LEU A 198 26.69 5.87 8.37
CA LEU A 198 26.02 5.85 7.06
C LEU A 198 24.80 6.77 7.03
N ASP A 199 24.03 6.85 8.12
CA ASP A 199 22.86 7.73 8.24
C ASP A 199 23.28 9.20 8.13
N GLU A 200 24.34 9.59 8.85
CA GLU A 200 24.92 10.93 8.74
C GLU A 200 25.44 11.21 7.32
N TRP A 201 26.07 10.22 6.68
CA TRP A 201 26.57 10.37 5.32
C TRP A 201 25.42 10.55 4.30
N LEU A 202 24.36 9.74 4.41
CA LEU A 202 23.19 9.84 3.55
C LEU A 202 22.38 11.11 3.77
N GLY A 203 22.29 11.58 5.02
CA GLY A 203 21.64 12.85 5.35
C GLY A 203 22.29 14.05 4.63
N ARG A 204 23.61 13.98 4.40
CA ARG A 204 24.36 14.99 3.64
C ARG A 204 24.27 14.82 2.12
N GLU A 205 23.76 13.68 1.63
CA GLU A 205 23.64 13.35 0.21
C GLU A 205 22.19 13.01 -0.20
N PRO A 206 21.24 13.98 -0.20
CA PRO A 206 19.82 13.72 -0.48
C PRO A 206 19.55 13.05 -1.83
N SER A 207 20.36 13.37 -2.84
CA SER A 207 20.25 12.77 -4.18
C SER A 207 20.63 11.28 -4.21
N VAL A 208 21.50 10.83 -3.30
CA VAL A 208 21.81 9.41 -3.13
C VAL A 208 20.72 8.76 -2.30
N SER A 209 20.32 9.37 -1.18
CA SER A 209 19.29 8.78 -0.31
C SER A 209 17.97 8.53 -1.05
N THR A 210 17.50 9.46 -1.88
CA THR A 210 16.30 9.28 -2.73
C THR A 210 16.40 8.20 -3.80
N THR A 211 17.63 7.87 -4.24
CA THR A 211 17.86 6.82 -5.25
C THR A 211 17.71 5.43 -4.65
N PHE A 212 18.19 5.23 -3.42
CA PHE A 212 18.21 3.92 -2.76
C PHE A 212 17.07 3.72 -1.76
N PHE A 213 16.55 4.81 -1.19
CA PHE A 213 15.48 4.79 -0.21
C PHE A 213 14.36 5.75 -0.65
N ARG A 214 13.12 5.26 -0.65
CA ARG A 214 11.95 6.13 -0.84
C ARG A 214 11.84 7.02 0.40
N GLN A 215 12.19 8.30 0.28
CA GLN A 215 12.15 9.23 1.40
C GLN A 215 10.76 9.26 2.03
N ARG A 216 10.69 9.01 3.35
CA ARG A 216 9.58 9.48 4.17
C ARG A 216 9.69 11.00 4.19
N VAL A 217 8.81 11.68 3.45
CA VAL A 217 8.72 13.14 3.50
C VAL A 217 8.11 13.51 4.86
N VAL A 218 8.92 14.08 5.76
CA VAL A 218 8.44 14.77 6.96
C VAL A 218 8.25 16.23 6.55
N VAL A 219 7.01 16.64 6.32
CA VAL A 219 6.66 18.05 6.09
C VAL A 219 6.23 18.62 7.43
N ASP A 220 6.74 19.81 7.77
CA ASP A 220 6.24 20.63 8.88
C ASP A 220 4.82 21.08 8.54
N ASN A 221 3.85 20.43 9.18
CA ASN A 221 2.48 20.36 8.70
C ASN A 221 1.51 21.21 9.54
N GLU A 222 1.90 22.12 10.43
CA GLU A 222 0.89 22.77 11.30
C GLU A 222 -0.20 23.55 10.52
N ILE A 223 0.18 24.36 9.52
CA ILE A 223 -0.80 25.15 8.73
C ILE A 223 -1.49 24.29 7.65
N VAL A 224 -0.78 23.27 7.17
CA VAL A 224 -1.24 22.35 6.12
C VAL A 224 -2.18 21.30 6.73
N ASN A 225 -1.87 20.72 7.88
CA ASN A 225 -2.69 19.72 8.59
C ASN A 225 -4.02 20.29 9.07
N ASP A 226 -4.15 21.55 9.46
CA ASP A 226 -5.45 22.05 9.88
C ASP A 226 -6.44 22.15 8.70
N GLY A 227 -5.93 22.57 7.54
CA GLY A 227 -6.69 22.54 6.28
C GLY A 227 -6.93 21.11 5.78
N PHE A 228 -5.89 20.29 5.74
CA PHE A 228 -5.94 18.91 5.28
C PHE A 228 -6.73 17.99 6.20
N ALA A 229 -6.69 18.15 7.52
CA ALA A 229 -7.49 17.35 8.47
C ALA A 229 -8.97 17.75 8.42
N SER A 230 -9.28 19.03 8.22
CA SER A 230 -10.66 19.49 8.00
C SER A 230 -11.21 18.97 6.68
N ILE A 231 -10.42 19.01 5.60
CA ILE A 231 -10.75 18.46 4.28
C ILE A 231 -10.85 16.93 4.36
N HIS A 232 -9.90 16.26 5.01
CA HIS A 232 -9.90 14.81 5.21
C HIS A 232 -11.11 14.37 6.04
N LYS A 233 -11.54 15.14 7.05
CA LYS A 233 -12.75 14.85 7.85
C LYS A 233 -14.04 15.01 7.05
N VAL A 234 -14.12 16.02 6.18
CA VAL A 234 -15.25 16.20 5.25
C VAL A 234 -15.27 15.09 4.20
N LEU A 235 -14.11 14.69 3.67
CA LEU A 235 -13.99 13.70 2.60
C LEU A 235 -14.14 12.25 3.11
N SER A 236 -13.55 11.92 4.26
CA SER A 236 -13.70 10.60 4.92
C SER A 236 -15.12 10.34 5.39
N GLY A 237 -15.86 11.41 5.77
CA GLY A 237 -17.29 11.32 6.07
C GLY A 237 -18.19 11.12 4.85
N LEU A 238 -17.69 11.27 3.62
CA LEU A 238 -18.49 11.25 2.39
C LEU A 238 -18.16 10.12 1.42
N VAL A 239 -16.91 9.63 1.38
CA VAL A 239 -16.45 8.67 0.37
C VAL A 239 -15.70 7.47 1.00
N GLY A 240 -15.53 7.44 2.33
CA GLY A 240 -14.64 6.46 2.97
C GLY A 240 -13.18 6.65 2.55
N ASP A 241 -12.30 5.84 3.13
CA ASP A 241 -10.85 5.95 2.94
C ASP A 241 -10.48 5.75 1.45
N VAL A 242 -9.98 6.80 0.80
CA VAL A 242 -9.60 6.80 -0.63
C VAL A 242 -8.29 6.05 -0.81
N LYS A 243 -8.37 4.72 -0.68
CA LYS A 243 -7.35 3.77 -1.13
C LYS A 243 -8.01 2.85 -2.15
N SER A 244 -8.33 3.37 -3.33
CA SER A 244 -8.83 2.59 -4.45
C SER A 244 -8.54 3.28 -5.79
N LEU A 245 -7.26 3.45 -6.13
CA LEU A 245 -6.87 3.59 -7.54
C LEU A 245 -6.91 2.17 -8.16
N ALA A 246 -8.04 1.82 -8.78
CA ALA A 246 -8.14 0.69 -9.70
C ALA A 246 -7.74 1.17 -11.12
N PRO A 247 -7.32 0.27 -12.02
CA PRO A 247 -6.42 0.60 -13.11
C PRO A 247 -7.11 1.48 -14.14
N VAL A 248 -6.68 2.73 -14.13
CA VAL A 248 -6.59 3.62 -15.30
C VAL A 248 -6.21 2.76 -16.51
N THR A 249 -6.95 2.87 -17.63
CA THR A 249 -6.62 2.06 -18.83
C THR A 249 -5.21 2.39 -19.33
N ASP A 250 -4.56 1.51 -20.09
CA ASP A 250 -3.19 1.75 -20.60
C ASP A 250 -3.07 3.09 -21.33
N GLU A 251 -4.15 3.56 -21.97
CA GLU A 251 -4.17 4.84 -22.66
C GLU A 251 -4.37 6.03 -21.71
N ASP A 252 -5.20 5.87 -20.67
CA ASP A 252 -5.35 6.87 -19.62
C ASP A 252 -4.06 6.98 -18.77
N LEU A 253 -3.29 5.88 -18.62
CA LEU A 253 -1.99 5.87 -17.95
C LEU A 253 -0.95 6.64 -18.77
N LYS A 254 -1.00 6.55 -20.11
CA LYS A 254 -0.14 7.36 -20.98
C LYS A 254 -0.48 8.84 -20.86
N VAL A 255 -1.76 9.21 -20.89
CA VAL A 255 -2.19 10.60 -20.72
C VAL A 255 -1.82 11.14 -19.33
N LEU A 256 -2.03 10.36 -18.26
CA LEU A 256 -1.59 10.75 -16.91
C LEU A 256 -0.07 10.86 -16.81
N ARG A 257 0.67 9.94 -17.43
CA ARG A 257 2.13 9.97 -17.48
C ARG A 257 2.64 11.20 -18.21
N GLU A 258 2.08 11.53 -19.37
CA GLU A 258 2.40 12.75 -20.13
C GLU A 258 2.09 14.02 -19.33
N LEU A 259 0.96 14.05 -18.60
CA LEU A 259 0.60 15.16 -17.73
C LEU A 259 1.54 15.30 -16.53
N ILE A 260 1.96 14.18 -15.92
CA ILE A 260 2.95 14.16 -14.83
C ILE A 260 4.29 14.65 -15.36
N GLU A 261 4.83 14.03 -16.41
CA GLU A 261 6.14 14.38 -16.98
C GLU A 261 6.17 15.84 -17.50
N GLY A 262 5.06 16.34 -18.04
CA GLY A 262 4.94 17.68 -18.62
C GLY A 262 4.57 18.82 -17.64
N THR A 263 4.25 18.52 -16.38
CA THR A 263 3.84 19.53 -15.39
C THR A 263 4.87 19.65 -14.27
N PRO A 264 5.44 20.83 -13.99
CA PRO A 264 6.32 21.07 -12.83
C PRO A 264 5.68 20.69 -11.50
N GLU A 265 6.44 20.20 -10.52
CA GLU A 265 5.90 19.68 -9.24
C GLU A 265 5.11 20.71 -8.43
N ASP A 266 5.55 21.97 -8.44
CA ASP A 266 4.89 23.13 -7.82
C ASP A 266 3.55 23.50 -8.50
N HIS A 267 3.25 22.89 -9.65
CA HIS A 267 1.99 23.01 -10.39
C HIS A 267 1.15 21.73 -10.34
N ARG A 268 1.50 20.79 -9.46
CA ARG A 268 0.73 19.58 -9.16
C ARG A 268 0.11 19.70 -7.77
N VAL A 269 -1.20 19.55 -7.69
CA VAL A 269 -1.96 19.63 -6.43
C VAL A 269 -2.80 18.38 -6.25
N ASN A 270 -2.65 17.72 -5.11
CA ASN A 270 -3.47 16.57 -4.73
C ASN A 270 -4.36 16.97 -3.56
N ILE A 271 -5.68 16.86 -3.74
CA ILE A 271 -6.68 17.20 -2.72
C ILE A 271 -7.40 15.94 -2.16
N GLY A 272 -6.77 14.77 -2.31
CA GLY A 272 -7.28 13.47 -1.87
C GLY A 272 -8.18 12.78 -2.90
N ILE A 273 -9.23 13.48 -3.35
CA ILE A 273 -10.21 12.95 -4.31
C ILE A 273 -9.93 13.32 -5.77
N ALA A 274 -8.95 14.20 -6.02
CA ALA A 274 -8.56 14.63 -7.35
C ALA A 274 -7.09 15.04 -7.39
N MET A 275 -6.46 14.83 -8.54
CA MET A 275 -5.13 15.36 -8.86
C MET A 275 -5.28 16.45 -9.91
N LEU A 276 -4.79 17.65 -9.59
CA LEU A 276 -4.82 18.82 -10.46
C LEU A 276 -3.42 19.05 -11.03
N PHE A 277 -3.33 19.21 -12.34
CA PHE A 277 -2.08 19.45 -13.07
C PHE A 277 -2.14 20.82 -13.76
N GLY A 278 -1.08 21.61 -13.66
CA GLY A 278 -0.93 22.92 -14.28
C GLY A 278 -1.41 24.10 -13.42
N PHE A 279 -1.81 23.86 -12.18
CA PHE A 279 -2.26 24.90 -11.25
C PHE A 279 -1.17 25.19 -10.21
N PRO A 280 -0.69 26.43 -10.07
CA PRO A 280 0.33 26.76 -9.08
C PRO A 280 -0.20 26.49 -7.67
N ARG A 281 0.58 25.79 -6.85
CA ARG A 281 0.24 25.46 -5.45
C ARG A 281 -0.14 26.69 -4.63
N GLU A 282 0.51 27.82 -4.90
CA GLU A 282 0.25 29.11 -4.24
C GLU A 282 -1.20 29.60 -4.39
N MET A 283 -1.89 29.22 -5.48
CA MET A 283 -3.31 29.52 -5.67
C MET A 283 -4.18 28.90 -4.56
N PHE A 284 -3.72 27.84 -3.91
CA PHE A 284 -4.42 27.11 -2.86
C PHE A 284 -3.89 27.42 -1.45
N ALA A 285 -3.04 28.44 -1.30
CA ALA A 285 -2.49 28.84 0.01
C ALA A 285 -3.58 29.37 0.97
N SER A 286 -4.73 29.80 0.45
CA SER A 286 -5.92 30.17 1.23
C SER A 286 -6.74 28.92 1.58
N SER A 287 -6.87 28.63 2.89
CA SER A 287 -7.61 27.47 3.40
C SER A 287 -9.13 27.57 3.18
N VAL A 288 -9.67 28.80 3.09
CA VAL A 288 -11.10 29.06 2.87
C VAL A 288 -11.51 28.70 1.44
N ASP A 289 -10.73 29.13 0.44
CA ASP A 289 -11.03 28.85 -0.97
C ASP A 289 -10.88 27.36 -1.32
N LEU A 290 -9.89 26.69 -0.72
CA LEU A 290 -9.64 25.28 -0.95
C LEU A 290 -10.77 24.41 -0.36
N LYS A 291 -11.23 24.72 0.85
CA LYS A 291 -12.33 24.01 1.51
C LYS A 291 -13.63 24.11 0.71
N GLU A 292 -14.02 25.31 0.29
CA GLU A 292 -15.26 25.51 -0.49
C GLU A 292 -15.20 24.80 -1.86
N ARG A 293 -14.02 24.75 -2.50
CA ARG A 293 -13.79 24.00 -3.74
C ARG A 293 -13.90 22.49 -3.51
N ALA A 294 -13.29 21.97 -2.45
CA ALA A 294 -13.39 20.55 -2.09
C ALA A 294 -14.83 20.15 -1.76
N GLU A 295 -15.59 20.99 -1.04
CA GLU A 295 -17.01 20.75 -0.73
C GLU A 295 -17.89 20.68 -1.98
N ARG A 296 -17.65 21.56 -2.97
CA ARG A 296 -18.35 21.49 -4.26
C ARG A 296 -18.05 20.20 -5.01
N LEU A 297 -16.78 19.78 -5.03
CA LEU A 297 -16.41 18.55 -5.71
C LEU A 297 -16.99 17.32 -5.01
N ALA A 298 -16.93 17.29 -3.68
CA ALA A 298 -17.52 16.23 -2.88
C ALA A 298 -19.04 16.14 -3.06
N ARG A 299 -19.73 17.26 -3.30
CA ARG A 299 -21.16 17.28 -3.63
C ARG A 299 -21.44 16.58 -4.96
N VAL A 300 -20.68 16.88 -6.01
CA VAL A 300 -20.84 16.23 -7.32
C VAL A 300 -20.59 14.72 -7.23
N LEU A 301 -19.55 14.30 -6.49
CA LEU A 301 -19.28 12.88 -6.27
C LEU A 301 -20.40 12.19 -5.48
N ARG A 302 -21.01 12.89 -4.52
CA ARG A 302 -22.16 12.39 -3.76
C ARG A 302 -23.38 12.24 -4.65
N GLU A 303 -23.69 13.22 -5.49
CA GLU A 303 -24.82 13.15 -6.43
C GLU A 303 -24.71 11.91 -7.32
N ILE A 304 -23.53 11.61 -7.87
CA ILE A 304 -23.31 10.39 -8.68
C ILE A 304 -23.49 9.11 -7.84
N THR A 305 -23.08 9.13 -6.58
CA THR A 305 -23.22 8.00 -5.66
C THR A 305 -24.68 7.78 -5.26
N ASP A 306 -25.44 8.86 -5.07
CA ASP A 306 -26.87 8.86 -4.77
C ASP A 306 -27.65 8.33 -5.99
N ASP A 307 -27.32 8.79 -7.20
CA ASP A 307 -27.91 8.28 -8.45
C ASP A 307 -27.68 6.77 -8.61
N TYR A 308 -26.47 6.28 -8.31
CA TYR A 308 -26.17 4.85 -8.34
C TYR A 308 -26.94 4.08 -7.26
N THR A 309 -27.08 4.66 -6.06
CA THR A 309 -27.86 4.10 -4.96
C THR A 309 -29.32 3.93 -5.35
N ASP A 310 -29.94 4.98 -5.88
CA ASP A 310 -31.31 4.98 -6.36
C ASP A 310 -31.52 3.97 -7.48
N TRP A 311 -30.56 3.90 -8.41
CA TRP A 311 -30.60 2.93 -9.50
C TRP A 311 -30.53 1.47 -9.00
N VAL A 312 -29.65 1.14 -8.05
CA VAL A 312 -29.54 -0.21 -7.46
C VAL A 312 -30.85 -0.61 -6.76
N PHE A 313 -31.45 0.30 -5.98
CA PHE A 313 -32.74 0.03 -5.34
C PHE A 313 -33.90 -0.05 -6.35
N ALA A 314 -33.88 0.74 -7.43
CA ALA A 314 -34.85 0.63 -8.51
C ALA A 314 -34.74 -0.72 -9.25
N LEU A 315 -33.50 -1.19 -9.48
CA LEU A 315 -33.25 -2.49 -10.07
C LEU A 315 -33.74 -3.62 -9.16
N ALA A 316 -33.42 -3.58 -7.86
CA ALA A 316 -33.92 -4.53 -6.87
C ALA A 316 -35.46 -4.56 -6.82
N ARG A 317 -36.11 -3.39 -6.88
CA ARG A 317 -37.57 -3.27 -6.94
C ARG A 317 -38.14 -3.88 -8.22
N THR A 318 -37.54 -3.61 -9.36
CA THR A 318 -37.94 -4.19 -10.65
C THR A 318 -37.89 -5.72 -10.58
N LYS A 319 -36.83 -6.29 -9.98
CA LYS A 319 -36.73 -7.73 -9.76
C LYS A 319 -37.75 -8.28 -8.77
N ALA A 320 -38.06 -7.55 -7.71
CA ALA A 320 -39.15 -7.92 -6.80
C ALA A 320 -40.50 -7.94 -7.52
N ASP A 321 -40.79 -6.93 -8.35
CA ASP A 321 -42.02 -6.83 -9.14
C ASP A 321 -42.11 -7.97 -10.17
N GLU A 322 -41.02 -8.34 -10.84
CA GLU A 322 -40.96 -9.51 -11.72
C GLU A 322 -41.35 -10.80 -10.98
N ILE A 323 -40.89 -10.98 -9.74
CA ILE A 323 -41.25 -12.14 -8.91
C ILE A 323 -42.73 -12.08 -8.52
N CYS A 324 -43.19 -10.93 -8.02
CA CYS A 324 -44.56 -10.74 -7.54
C CYS A 324 -45.63 -10.83 -8.64
N ASN A 325 -45.26 -10.51 -9.89
CA ASN A 325 -46.10 -10.67 -11.07
C ASN A 325 -45.93 -12.04 -11.75
N GLY A 326 -45.03 -12.89 -11.23
CA GLY A 326 -44.77 -14.24 -11.73
C GLY A 326 -45.87 -15.24 -11.37
N ALA A 327 -45.88 -16.37 -12.08
CA ALA A 327 -46.87 -17.43 -11.86
C ALA A 327 -46.81 -18.00 -10.44
N GLU A 328 -45.60 -18.11 -9.87
CA GLU A 328 -45.38 -18.62 -8.52
C GLU A 328 -46.01 -17.71 -7.46
N ALA A 329 -45.93 -16.39 -7.63
CA ALA A 329 -46.55 -15.45 -6.69
C ALA A 329 -48.09 -15.52 -6.68
N ALA A 330 -48.71 -15.95 -7.78
CA ALA A 330 -50.16 -16.16 -7.82
C ALA A 330 -50.62 -17.25 -6.84
N TYR A 331 -49.77 -18.26 -6.59
CA TYR A 331 -50.02 -19.33 -5.63
C TYR A 331 -49.47 -19.05 -4.22
N ALA A 332 -48.61 -18.04 -4.07
CA ALA A 332 -48.09 -17.63 -2.77
C ALA A 332 -49.19 -16.95 -1.93
N PRO A 333 -49.27 -17.24 -0.61
CA PRO A 333 -50.13 -16.51 0.31
C PRO A 333 -49.90 -14.99 0.22
N PRO A 334 -50.94 -14.15 0.24
CA PRO A 334 -50.79 -12.70 0.08
C PRO A 334 -49.78 -12.07 1.03
N ILE A 335 -49.71 -12.56 2.28
CA ILE A 335 -48.78 -12.06 3.30
C ILE A 335 -47.30 -12.27 2.94
N ALA A 336 -47.00 -13.31 2.16
CA ALA A 336 -45.63 -13.66 1.77
C ALA A 336 -45.16 -12.88 0.53
N ARG A 337 -46.06 -12.24 -0.21
CA ARG A 337 -45.73 -11.48 -1.43
C ARG A 337 -44.90 -10.21 -1.16
N LEU A 338 -44.78 -9.79 0.09
CA LEU A 338 -43.90 -8.68 0.49
C LEU A 338 -42.44 -9.11 0.70
N MET A 339 -42.19 -10.42 0.89
CA MET A 339 -40.85 -10.94 1.18
C MET A 339 -39.83 -10.69 0.06
N PRO A 340 -40.17 -10.82 -1.26
CA PRO A 340 -39.23 -10.51 -2.34
C PRO A 340 -38.66 -9.10 -2.27
N ALA A 341 -39.50 -8.09 -2.02
CA ALA A 341 -39.06 -6.70 -1.94
C ALA A 341 -38.14 -6.47 -0.74
N HIS A 342 -38.50 -7.01 0.43
CA HIS A 342 -37.68 -6.89 1.64
C HIS A 342 -36.32 -7.58 1.48
N PHE A 343 -36.31 -8.82 0.98
CA PHE A 343 -35.08 -9.57 0.75
C PHE A 343 -34.16 -8.89 -0.25
N LEU A 344 -34.69 -8.49 -1.42
CA LEU A 344 -33.88 -7.85 -2.45
C LEU A 344 -33.40 -6.45 -2.01
N SER A 345 -34.10 -5.77 -1.10
CA SER A 345 -33.58 -4.54 -0.48
C SER A 345 -32.34 -4.78 0.39
N LEU A 346 -32.28 -5.92 1.11
CA LEU A 346 -31.11 -6.30 1.91
C LEU A 346 -29.92 -6.69 1.01
N VAL A 347 -30.20 -7.35 -0.13
CA VAL A 347 -29.18 -7.65 -1.14
C VAL A 347 -28.71 -6.38 -1.86
N ALA A 348 -29.60 -5.42 -2.14
CA ALA A 348 -29.22 -4.10 -2.68
C ALA A 348 -28.27 -3.35 -1.74
N LYS A 349 -28.56 -3.35 -0.43
CA LYS A 349 -27.65 -2.79 0.59
C LYS A 349 -26.28 -3.47 0.59
N GLU A 350 -26.24 -4.81 0.49
CA GLU A 350 -25.00 -5.57 0.36
C GLU A 350 -24.21 -5.18 -0.91
N CYS A 351 -24.90 -5.05 -2.05
CA CYS A 351 -24.31 -4.64 -3.30
C CYS A 351 -23.72 -3.22 -3.22
N LEU A 352 -24.43 -2.28 -2.57
CA LEU A 352 -23.94 -0.92 -2.35
C LEU A 352 -22.71 -0.92 -1.43
N ASN A 353 -22.72 -1.70 -0.36
CA ASN A 353 -21.54 -1.85 0.50
C ASN A 353 -20.34 -2.41 -0.30
N THR A 354 -20.57 -3.36 -1.20
CA THR A 354 -19.51 -3.93 -2.03
C THR A 354 -18.99 -2.96 -3.08
N ALA A 355 -19.88 -2.19 -3.71
CA ALA A 355 -19.58 -1.32 -4.83
C ALA A 355 -19.02 0.05 -4.40
N LEU A 356 -19.52 0.60 -3.28
CA LEU A 356 -19.27 1.97 -2.83
C LEU A 356 -18.40 2.07 -1.58
N SER A 357 -18.35 1.03 -0.72
CA SER A 357 -17.62 1.10 0.54
C SER A 357 -16.33 0.29 0.52
N SER A 358 -15.29 0.79 1.19
CA SER A 358 -14.17 -0.05 1.58
C SER A 358 -14.62 -0.99 2.71
N LYS A 359 -14.07 -2.21 2.74
CA LYS A 359 -14.41 -3.26 3.73
C LYS A 359 -14.37 -2.77 5.20
N VAL A 360 -13.52 -1.79 5.48
CA VAL A 360 -13.37 -1.17 6.81
C VAL A 360 -14.56 -0.27 7.18
N MET A 361 -15.12 0.47 6.21
CA MET A 361 -16.25 1.38 6.46
C MET A 361 -17.58 0.63 6.61
N SER A 362 -17.78 -0.47 5.88
CA SER A 362 -18.95 -1.34 6.09
C SER A 362 -18.98 -1.92 7.51
N GLU A 363 -17.82 -2.25 8.08
CA GLU A 363 -17.71 -2.78 9.44
C GLU A 363 -17.93 -1.70 10.52
N ILE A 364 -17.50 -0.45 10.26
CA ILE A 364 -17.74 0.70 11.14
C ILE A 364 -19.21 1.12 11.09
N ALA A 365 -19.81 1.22 9.90
CA ALA A 365 -21.21 1.57 9.72
C ALA A 365 -22.13 0.55 10.41
N ALA A 366 -21.85 -0.75 10.29
CA ALA A 366 -22.58 -1.80 11.01
C ALA A 366 -22.48 -1.64 12.53
N LYS A 367 -21.31 -1.26 13.07
CA LYS A 367 -21.11 -1.03 14.50
C LYS A 367 -21.74 0.27 15.02
N VAL A 368 -21.78 1.32 14.20
CA VAL A 368 -22.24 2.66 14.60
C VAL A 368 -23.75 2.82 14.41
N PHE A 369 -24.29 2.34 13.28
CA PHE A 369 -25.70 2.48 12.95
C PHE A 369 -26.54 1.27 13.38
N GLY A 370 -25.89 0.19 13.85
CA GLY A 370 -26.57 -1.02 14.31
C GLY A 370 -27.23 -1.81 13.17
N ASP A 371 -26.84 -1.56 11.92
CA ASP A 371 -27.37 -2.28 10.78
C ASP A 371 -26.91 -3.75 10.83
N PRO A 372 -27.83 -4.72 10.75
CA PRO A 372 -27.48 -6.13 10.81
C PRO A 372 -26.69 -6.55 9.57
N VAL A 373 -25.54 -7.20 9.80
CA VAL A 373 -24.74 -7.85 8.75
C VAL A 373 -25.21 -9.29 8.63
N PHE A 374 -25.47 -9.74 7.40
CA PHE A 374 -25.91 -11.09 7.11
C PHE A 374 -24.84 -11.86 6.35
N ASP A 375 -24.39 -12.97 6.92
CA ASP A 375 -23.32 -13.78 6.34
C ASP A 375 -23.80 -14.69 5.19
N SER A 376 -25.12 -14.81 4.99
CA SER A 376 -25.71 -15.64 3.93
C SER A 376 -27.11 -15.17 3.54
N ASP A 377 -27.57 -15.62 2.38
CA ASP A 377 -28.95 -15.40 1.96
C ASP A 377 -29.96 -16.12 2.84
N GLU A 378 -29.59 -17.26 3.44
CA GLU A 378 -30.43 -17.91 4.45
C GLU A 378 -30.63 -17.03 5.68
N ALA A 379 -29.58 -16.35 6.14
CA ALA A 379 -29.67 -15.40 7.24
C ALA A 379 -30.55 -14.19 6.88
N ARG A 380 -30.44 -13.67 5.65
CA ARG A 380 -31.32 -12.59 5.15
C ARG A 380 -32.78 -13.04 5.07
N LEU A 381 -33.05 -14.24 4.56
CA LEU A 381 -34.40 -14.80 4.46
C LEU A 381 -35.00 -15.04 5.85
N ALA A 382 -34.20 -15.54 6.80
CA ALA A 382 -34.62 -15.72 8.19
C ALA A 382 -35.01 -14.38 8.84
N GLU A 383 -34.25 -13.31 8.58
CA GLU A 383 -34.58 -11.97 9.07
C GLU A 383 -35.84 -11.40 8.42
N VAL A 384 -35.99 -11.55 7.10
CA VAL A 384 -37.20 -11.12 6.39
C VAL A 384 -38.42 -11.86 6.91
N ARG A 385 -38.30 -13.16 7.18
CA ARG A 385 -39.37 -13.96 7.81
C ARG A 385 -39.69 -13.45 9.21
N ARG A 386 -38.66 -13.22 10.04
CA ARG A 386 -38.81 -12.75 11.44
C ARG A 386 -39.51 -11.40 11.51
N THR A 387 -39.07 -10.44 10.69
CA THR A 387 -39.66 -9.10 10.62
C THR A 387 -41.09 -9.14 10.09
N SER A 388 -41.33 -9.89 9.00
CA SER A 388 -42.68 -10.08 8.46
C SER A 388 -43.63 -10.71 9.47
N LEU A 389 -43.19 -11.74 10.21
CA LEU A 389 -43.98 -12.38 11.24
C LEU A 389 -44.36 -11.40 12.36
N ALA A 390 -43.41 -10.58 12.81
CA ALA A 390 -43.65 -9.56 13.83
C ALA A 390 -44.68 -8.51 13.36
N ASP A 391 -44.54 -8.01 12.13
CA ASP A 391 -45.45 -7.02 11.56
C ASP A 391 -46.85 -7.58 11.35
N TRP A 392 -46.98 -8.75 10.74
CA TRP A 392 -48.28 -9.38 10.51
C TRP A 392 -48.97 -9.78 11.83
N THR A 393 -48.21 -10.20 12.85
CA THR A 393 -48.78 -10.49 14.18
C THR A 393 -49.34 -9.23 14.83
N ARG A 394 -48.66 -8.09 14.69
CA ARG A 394 -49.17 -6.80 15.17
C ARG A 394 -50.42 -6.37 14.42
N TYR A 395 -50.44 -6.53 13.09
CA TYR A 395 -51.61 -6.23 12.28
C TYR A 395 -52.81 -7.12 12.63
N LEU A 396 -52.58 -8.40 12.91
CA LEU A 396 -53.62 -9.31 13.41
C LEU A 396 -54.19 -8.83 14.76
N ALA A 397 -53.35 -8.26 15.64
CA ALA A 397 -53.76 -7.64 16.89
C ALA A 397 -54.42 -6.25 16.71
N GLY A 398 -54.54 -5.75 15.47
CA GLY A 398 -55.11 -4.44 15.16
C GLY A 398 -54.17 -3.25 15.41
N ASP A 399 -52.88 -3.51 15.66
CA ASP A 399 -51.87 -2.47 15.83
C ASP A 399 -51.30 -2.03 14.48
N PHE A 400 -51.68 -0.83 14.04
CA PHE A 400 -51.21 -0.19 12.81
C PHE A 400 -50.31 1.03 13.07
N THR A 401 -49.83 1.21 14.29
CA THR A 401 -49.12 2.43 14.73
C THR A 401 -47.81 2.72 13.98
N GLN A 402 -47.20 1.70 13.38
CA GLN A 402 -45.95 1.83 12.61
C GLN A 402 -46.16 2.00 11.10
N LEU A 403 -47.42 2.11 10.63
CA LEU A 403 -47.65 2.42 9.22
C LEU A 403 -47.26 3.87 8.92
N MET A 404 -46.23 4.02 8.09
CA MET A 404 -45.75 5.32 7.62
C MET A 404 -46.56 5.82 6.44
N GLY A 405 -46.81 7.13 6.34
CA GLY A 405 -47.50 7.78 5.22
C GLY A 405 -48.49 8.85 5.68
N ASN A 406 -49.10 9.54 4.73
CA ASN A 406 -50.22 10.43 5.04
C ASN A 406 -51.49 9.62 5.36
N SER A 407 -52.59 10.29 5.72
CA SER A 407 -53.85 9.62 6.10
C SER A 407 -54.43 8.72 5.00
N GLU A 408 -54.25 9.08 3.72
CA GLU A 408 -54.72 8.30 2.58
C GLU A 408 -53.85 7.06 2.37
N ASP A 409 -52.52 7.20 2.44
CA ASP A 409 -51.56 6.09 2.34
C ASP A 409 -51.81 5.04 3.43
N VAL A 410 -52.03 5.49 4.67
CA VAL A 410 -52.29 4.60 5.81
C VAL A 410 -53.62 3.88 5.61
N ALA A 411 -54.68 4.57 5.15
CA ALA A 411 -55.96 3.93 4.86
C ALA A 411 -55.85 2.86 3.75
N PHE A 412 -55.10 3.15 2.69
CA PHE A 412 -54.85 2.22 1.60
C PHE A 412 -54.04 0.99 2.07
N LYS A 413 -52.96 1.20 2.82
CA LYS A 413 -52.15 0.10 3.40
C LYS A 413 -52.99 -0.79 4.31
N ARG A 414 -53.86 -0.22 5.14
CA ARG A 414 -54.79 -0.99 5.99
C ARG A 414 -55.75 -1.85 5.16
N ALA A 415 -56.25 -1.36 4.03
CA ALA A 415 -57.10 -2.15 3.14
C ALA A 415 -56.34 -3.36 2.55
N ILE A 416 -55.09 -3.17 2.13
CA ILE A 416 -54.23 -4.27 1.64
C ILE A 416 -53.97 -5.29 2.74
N ILE A 417 -53.60 -4.83 3.95
CA ILE A 417 -53.34 -5.70 5.09
C ILE A 417 -54.58 -6.51 5.47
N ALA A 418 -55.76 -5.89 5.47
CA ALA A 418 -57.02 -6.59 5.74
C ALA A 418 -57.29 -7.71 4.73
N GLN A 419 -56.96 -7.51 3.45
CA GLN A 419 -57.04 -8.57 2.43
C GLN A 419 -56.02 -9.68 2.68
N GLY A 420 -54.81 -9.34 3.14
CA GLY A 420 -53.78 -10.32 3.49
C GLY A 420 -54.13 -11.21 4.69
N LEU A 421 -54.92 -10.69 5.63
CA LEU A 421 -55.38 -11.41 6.82
C LEU A 421 -56.64 -12.28 6.57
N VAL A 422 -57.21 -12.30 5.37
CA VAL A 422 -58.36 -13.15 5.06
C VAL A 422 -57.98 -14.62 5.24
N GLY A 423 -58.66 -15.30 6.17
CA GLY A 423 -58.39 -16.71 6.51
C GLY A 423 -57.30 -16.92 7.56
N ILE A 424 -56.69 -15.86 8.08
CA ILE A 424 -55.70 -15.89 9.16
C ILE A 424 -56.40 -15.56 10.48
N GLN A 425 -56.34 -16.45 11.47
CA GLN A 425 -56.98 -16.25 12.78
C GLN A 425 -55.98 -16.24 13.94
N THR A 426 -54.83 -16.88 13.74
CA THR A 426 -53.81 -17.06 14.78
C THR A 426 -52.42 -16.69 14.25
N PRO A 427 -51.47 -16.35 15.14
CA PRO A 427 -50.07 -16.20 14.76
C PRO A 427 -49.48 -17.44 14.08
N GLN A 428 -49.96 -18.64 14.41
CA GLN A 428 -49.52 -19.89 13.78
C GLN A 428 -49.92 -19.96 12.29
N ASP A 429 -51.09 -19.41 11.93
CA ASP A 429 -51.52 -19.33 10.53
C ASP A 429 -50.60 -18.40 9.72
N ILE A 430 -50.10 -17.32 10.35
CA ILE A 430 -49.12 -16.41 9.76
C ILE A 430 -47.80 -17.13 9.52
N GLU A 431 -47.30 -17.87 10.52
CA GLU A 431 -46.06 -18.65 10.36
C GLU A 431 -46.16 -19.63 9.19
N HIS A 432 -47.24 -20.41 9.13
CA HIS A 432 -47.46 -21.39 8.07
C HIS A 432 -47.53 -20.73 6.69
N ALA A 433 -48.30 -19.65 6.55
CA ALA A 433 -48.43 -18.93 5.28
C ALA A 433 -47.12 -18.23 4.85
N LEU A 434 -46.30 -17.75 5.78
CA LEU A 434 -44.97 -17.23 5.48
C LEU A 434 -44.01 -18.34 5.06
N ASP A 435 -44.05 -19.50 5.70
CA ASP A 435 -43.20 -20.65 5.35
C ASP A 435 -43.54 -21.23 3.97
N ASP A 436 -44.83 -21.40 3.67
CA ASP A 436 -45.30 -21.85 2.37
C ASP A 436 -44.91 -20.87 1.26
N GLY A 437 -45.12 -19.58 1.48
CA GLY A 437 -44.73 -18.54 0.54
C GLY A 437 -43.21 -18.45 0.35
N LEU A 438 -42.44 -18.57 1.43
CA LEU A 438 -40.98 -18.58 1.38
C LEU A 438 -40.47 -19.78 0.57
N ASN A 439 -40.99 -20.98 0.81
CA ASN A 439 -40.61 -22.19 0.07
C ASN A 439 -40.86 -22.03 -1.44
N LEU A 440 -41.97 -21.37 -1.81
CA LEU A 440 -42.35 -21.17 -3.19
C LEU A 440 -41.53 -20.06 -3.89
N LEU A 441 -41.27 -18.94 -3.21
CA LEU A 441 -40.64 -17.76 -3.80
C LEU A 441 -39.11 -17.78 -3.71
N LYS A 442 -38.54 -18.52 -2.75
CA LYS A 442 -37.09 -18.56 -2.47
C LYS A 442 -36.23 -18.83 -3.70
N PRO A 443 -36.52 -19.81 -4.58
CA PRO A 443 -35.69 -20.04 -5.77
C PRO A 443 -35.58 -18.82 -6.69
N LYS A 444 -36.67 -18.07 -6.87
CA LYS A 444 -36.69 -16.84 -7.68
C LYS A 444 -35.97 -15.70 -6.98
N MET A 445 -36.16 -15.57 -5.67
CA MET A 445 -35.47 -14.56 -4.86
C MET A 445 -33.95 -14.74 -4.92
N LEU A 446 -33.45 -15.97 -4.76
CA LEU A 446 -32.01 -16.27 -4.88
C LEU A 446 -31.48 -15.98 -6.29
N ALA A 447 -32.19 -16.40 -7.34
CA ALA A 447 -31.80 -16.10 -8.71
C ALA A 447 -31.75 -14.58 -9.01
N ALA A 448 -32.72 -13.82 -8.47
CA ALA A 448 -32.73 -12.37 -8.59
C ALA A 448 -31.59 -11.70 -7.79
N ALA A 449 -31.25 -12.24 -6.61
CA ALA A 449 -30.11 -11.78 -5.83
C ALA A 449 -28.78 -11.98 -6.57
N ASP A 450 -28.58 -13.14 -7.20
CA ASP A 450 -27.39 -13.42 -8.00
C ASP A 450 -27.30 -12.50 -9.23
N ALA A 451 -28.42 -12.24 -9.90
CA ALA A 451 -28.47 -11.28 -11.00
C ALA A 451 -28.11 -9.85 -10.54
N LEU A 452 -28.62 -9.42 -9.38
CA LEU A 452 -28.32 -8.11 -8.79
C LEU A 452 -26.82 -8.01 -8.44
N ARG A 453 -26.27 -9.01 -7.76
CA ARG A 453 -24.83 -9.07 -7.42
C ARG A 453 -23.95 -9.08 -8.64
N SER A 454 -24.29 -9.86 -9.66
CA SER A 454 -23.54 -9.91 -10.92
C SER A 454 -23.49 -8.56 -11.62
N THR A 455 -24.59 -7.81 -11.56
CA THR A 455 -24.69 -6.46 -12.13
C THR A 455 -23.84 -5.47 -11.34
N CYS A 456 -23.83 -5.58 -10.00
CA CYS A 456 -23.14 -4.67 -9.09
C CYS A 456 -21.73 -5.16 -8.68
N LYS A 457 -21.15 -6.15 -9.36
CA LYS A 457 -19.91 -6.83 -8.95
C LYS A 457 -18.65 -5.97 -9.01
N HIS A 458 -18.71 -4.87 -9.75
CA HIS A 458 -17.57 -3.99 -9.98
C HIS A 458 -17.60 -2.83 -8.99
N LYS A 459 -16.45 -2.57 -8.37
CA LYS A 459 -16.27 -1.34 -7.58
C LYS A 459 -16.42 -0.13 -8.49
N THR A 460 -17.20 0.84 -8.05
CA THR A 460 -17.37 2.08 -8.80
C THR A 460 -16.19 2.99 -8.54
N SER A 461 -15.81 3.77 -9.55
CA SER A 461 -14.76 4.78 -9.44
C SER A 461 -15.05 5.92 -10.41
N VAL A 462 -14.65 7.13 -10.04
CA VAL A 462 -14.81 8.34 -10.85
C VAL A 462 -13.42 8.91 -11.12
N VAL A 463 -13.11 9.12 -12.40
CA VAL A 463 -11.86 9.78 -12.84
C VAL A 463 -12.20 11.14 -13.40
N LEU A 464 -11.64 12.19 -12.82
CA LEU A 464 -11.80 13.56 -13.29
C LEU A 464 -10.63 13.89 -14.23
N THR A 465 -10.93 14.26 -15.47
CA THR A 465 -9.93 14.62 -16.47
C THR A 465 -9.99 16.12 -16.76
N GLY A 466 -8.83 16.75 -16.97
CA GLY A 466 -8.73 18.18 -17.27
C GLY A 466 -9.09 18.49 -18.73
N THR A 467 -9.35 19.77 -19.04
CA THR A 467 -9.77 20.22 -20.37
C THR A 467 -8.79 19.85 -21.49
N ARG A 468 -7.47 19.81 -21.21
CA ARG A 468 -6.45 19.36 -22.18
C ARG A 468 -6.63 17.91 -22.66
N ALA A 469 -7.23 17.04 -21.85
CA ALA A 469 -7.51 15.67 -22.26
C ALA A 469 -8.61 15.62 -23.36
N MET A 470 -9.51 16.61 -23.36
CA MET A 470 -10.60 16.76 -24.33
C MET A 470 -10.11 17.29 -25.69
N ASP A 471 -8.90 17.85 -25.74
CA ASP A 471 -8.28 18.32 -27.00
C ASP A 471 -7.70 17.15 -27.82
N SER A 472 -7.63 15.95 -27.24
CA SER A 472 -7.18 14.75 -27.96
C SER A 472 -8.28 14.17 -28.84
N GLU A 473 -7.98 13.93 -30.13
CA GLU A 473 -8.91 13.33 -31.09
C GLU A 473 -9.44 11.97 -30.61
N GLY A 474 -8.61 11.22 -29.88
CA GLY A 474 -8.98 9.96 -29.24
C GLY A 474 -10.03 10.11 -28.13
N ALA A 475 -9.95 11.13 -27.28
CA ALA A 475 -10.94 11.37 -26.24
C ALA A 475 -12.30 11.81 -26.82
N ILE A 476 -12.29 12.68 -27.84
CA ILE A 476 -13.52 13.13 -28.52
C ILE A 476 -14.23 11.94 -29.18
N LYS A 477 -13.49 11.06 -29.86
CA LYS A 477 -14.04 9.86 -30.48
C LYS A 477 -14.69 8.92 -29.44
N ARG A 478 -14.02 8.67 -28.31
CA ARG A 478 -14.56 7.85 -27.21
C ARG A 478 -15.82 8.44 -26.58
N LEU A 479 -15.88 9.76 -26.43
CA LEU A 479 -17.08 10.44 -25.95
C LEU A 479 -18.25 10.22 -26.93
N ALA A 480 -18.02 10.42 -28.23
CA ALA A 480 -19.03 10.20 -29.25
C ALA A 480 -19.53 8.75 -29.29
N ASP A 481 -18.63 7.77 -29.17
CA ASP A 481 -19.00 6.35 -29.15
C ASP A 481 -19.81 5.99 -27.88
N THR A 482 -19.44 6.53 -26.72
CA THR A 482 -20.21 6.37 -25.47
C THR A 482 -21.61 6.96 -25.59
N VAL A 483 -21.74 8.19 -26.13
CA VAL A 483 -23.05 8.83 -26.33
C VAL A 483 -23.93 7.99 -27.26
N ARG A 484 -23.39 7.47 -28.37
CA ARG A 484 -24.12 6.57 -29.27
C ARG A 484 -24.59 5.29 -28.58
N ALA A 485 -23.72 4.69 -27.77
CA ALA A 485 -24.08 3.48 -27.02
C ALA A 485 -25.20 3.76 -26.00
N LEU A 486 -25.14 4.89 -25.30
CA LEU A 486 -26.19 5.31 -24.36
C LEU A 486 -27.52 5.61 -25.07
N ASP A 487 -27.49 6.24 -26.25
CA ASP A 487 -28.69 6.48 -27.04
C ASP A 487 -29.28 5.18 -27.62
N ALA A 488 -28.46 4.21 -27.99
CA ALA A 488 -28.94 2.89 -28.38
C ALA A 488 -29.71 2.21 -27.25
N LEU A 489 -29.26 2.35 -25.99
CA LEU A 489 -29.98 1.79 -24.82
C LEU A 489 -31.34 2.44 -24.58
N LYS A 490 -31.53 3.72 -24.93
CA LYS A 490 -32.84 4.39 -24.84
C LYS A 490 -33.85 3.86 -25.85
N ASN A 491 -33.38 3.39 -27.00
CA ASN A 491 -34.21 2.88 -28.10
C ASN A 491 -34.56 1.39 -27.97
N VAL A 492 -34.12 0.71 -26.90
CA VAL A 492 -34.41 -0.71 -26.60
C VAL A 492 -35.54 -0.86 -25.57
N LYS A 493 -36.16 0.25 -25.13
CA LYS A 493 -37.36 0.21 -24.27
C LYS A 493 -38.64 0.00 -25.06
#